data_AF-A0A238VTF2-F1
#
_entry.id   AF-A0A238VTF2-F1
#
_cell.length_a   1.000
_cell.length_b   1.000
_cell.length_c   1.000
_cell.angle_alpha   90.00
_cell.angle_beta   90.00
_cell.angle_gamma   90.00
#
_symmetry.space_group_name_H-M   'P 1'
#
loop_
_entity.id
_entity.type
_entity.pdbx_description
1 polymer ?
#
loop_
_entity_poly.entity_id
_entity_poly.type
_entity_poly.pdbx_seq_one_letter_code
_entity_poly.pdbx_strand_id
1 'polypeptide(L)'
;MSKLKSFYIILSESNLVIEHHQGTLNVDSYIKFKKQLLEDPLFKTNMNYYIHLKDVFFSTTKPDIKKYIKYMASIYDIIGNRKLALVTSTPNQVVPITIYKSLEGDLNQESKIFSTTEMALHWLNIDDESIESIINTISEYK
;
A
#
# COMPACT_ATOMS: atom_id res chain seq x y z
N MET A 1 15.67 -5.36 15.47
CA MET A 1 15.59 -4.19 14.57
C MET A 1 14.75 -4.57 13.38
N SER A 2 13.77 -3.75 13.00
CA SER A 2 12.97 -3.99 11.78
C SER A 2 13.89 -3.94 10.56
N LYS A 3 13.78 -4.93 9.67
CA LYS A 3 14.56 -5.03 8.42
C LYS A 3 13.76 -4.54 7.19
N LEU A 4 12.62 -3.88 7.41
CA LEU A 4 11.79 -3.38 6.33
C LEU A 4 12.47 -2.19 5.64
N LYS A 5 12.80 -2.34 4.36
CA LYS A 5 13.13 -1.23 3.47
C LYS A 5 11.86 -0.82 2.75
N SER A 6 11.52 0.47 2.81
CA SER A 6 10.30 1.00 2.20
C SER A 6 10.64 2.26 1.43
N PHE A 7 10.10 2.35 0.22
CA PHE A 7 10.21 3.51 -0.65
C PHE A 7 8.82 3.88 -1.13
N TYR A 8 8.62 5.15 -1.42
CA TYR A 8 7.39 5.62 -2.05
C TYR A 8 7.67 6.66 -3.11
N ILE A 9 6.71 6.79 -4.02
CA ILE A 9 6.64 7.86 -5.03
C ILE A 9 5.21 8.39 -5.03
N ILE A 10 5.08 9.71 -5.08
CA ILE A 10 3.77 10.37 -5.19
C ILE A 10 3.64 10.94 -6.60
N LEU A 11 2.71 10.38 -7.36
CA LEU A 11 2.34 10.84 -8.69
C LEU A 11 1.06 11.67 -8.58
N SER A 12 1.24 12.96 -8.27
CA SER A 12 0.13 13.89 -8.05
C SER A 12 -0.82 14.01 -9.24
N GLU A 13 -0.29 14.01 -10.46
CA GLU A 13 -1.06 14.08 -11.71
C GLU A 13 -2.01 12.89 -11.86
N SER A 14 -1.60 11.71 -11.37
CA SER A 14 -2.39 10.47 -11.46
C SER A 14 -3.17 10.14 -10.18
N ASN A 15 -3.19 11.04 -9.19
CA ASN A 15 -3.76 10.81 -7.86
C ASN A 15 -3.29 9.47 -7.23
N LEU A 16 -2.01 9.13 -7.40
CA LEU A 16 -1.46 7.81 -7.09
C LEU A 16 -0.23 7.90 -6.18
N VAL A 17 -0.21 7.07 -5.15
CA VAL A 17 0.98 6.74 -4.37
C VAL A 17 1.44 5.33 -4.75
N ILE A 18 2.71 5.20 -5.06
CA ILE A 18 3.37 3.91 -5.30
C ILE A 18 4.21 3.60 -4.07
N GLU A 19 4.00 2.44 -3.47
CA GLU A 19 4.81 1.95 -2.36
C GLU A 19 5.55 0.68 -2.78
N HIS A 20 6.84 0.61 -2.47
CA HIS A 20 7.64 -0.60 -2.61
C HIS A 20 8.21 -1.00 -1.26
N HIS A 21 7.95 -2.24 -0.87
CA HIS A 21 8.42 -2.80 0.40
C HIS A 21 9.24 -4.05 0.18
N GLN A 22 10.36 -4.14 0.90
CA GLN A 22 11.26 -5.27 0.86
C GLN A 22 11.69 -5.66 2.28
N GLY A 23 11.73 -6.97 2.55
CA GLY A 23 12.20 -7.53 3.82
C GLY A 23 11.07 -7.82 4.80
N THR A 24 11.36 -7.77 6.10
CA THR A 24 10.41 -8.19 7.15
C THR A 24 9.51 -7.05 7.59
N LEU A 25 8.23 -7.12 7.21
CA LEU A 25 7.22 -6.14 7.63
C LEU A 25 6.67 -6.51 9.01
N ASN A 26 6.82 -5.58 9.95
CA ASN A 26 6.06 -5.55 11.20
C ASN A 26 5.23 -4.25 11.27
N VAL A 27 4.17 -4.27 12.07
CA VAL A 27 3.20 -3.16 12.14
C VAL A 27 3.84 -1.83 12.54
N ASP A 28 4.77 -1.83 13.48
CA ASP A 28 5.34 -0.58 13.98
C ASP A 28 6.22 0.11 12.95
N SER A 29 7.03 -0.66 12.22
CA SER A 29 7.79 -0.10 11.10
C SER A 29 6.89 0.40 9.98
N TYR A 30 5.78 -0.30 9.72
CA TYR A 30 4.85 0.12 8.66
C TYR A 30 4.08 1.38 9.03
N ILE A 31 3.62 1.50 10.28
CA ILE A 31 3.02 2.74 10.81
C ILE A 31 4.02 3.90 10.73
N LYS A 32 5.27 3.69 11.12
CA LYS A 32 6.31 4.73 11.04
C LYS A 32 6.49 5.22 9.59
N PHE A 33 6.59 4.31 8.63
CA PHE A 33 6.67 4.64 7.22
C PHE A 33 5.43 5.44 6.76
N LYS A 34 4.22 5.01 7.12
CA LYS A 34 2.98 5.72 6.76
C LYS A 34 2.96 7.14 7.31
N LYS A 35 3.43 7.38 8.53
CA LYS A 35 3.53 8.75 9.08
C LYS A 35 4.44 9.63 8.24
N GLN A 36 5.62 9.12 7.86
CA GLN A 36 6.56 9.85 7.01
C GLN A 36 5.95 10.18 5.64
N LEU A 37 5.26 9.23 5.01
CA LEU A 37 4.56 9.46 3.75
C LEU A 37 3.51 10.58 3.85
N LEU A 38 2.76 10.63 4.95
CA LEU A 38 1.69 11.62 5.14
C LEU A 38 2.22 13.03 5.44
N GLU A 39 3.49 13.15 5.81
CA GLU A 39 4.18 14.42 5.98
C GLU A 39 4.76 14.95 4.66
N ASP A 40 4.69 14.17 3.58
CA ASP A 40 5.20 14.59 2.27
C ASP A 40 4.35 15.74 1.69
N PRO A 41 4.96 16.86 1.26
CA PRO A 41 4.23 18.00 0.70
C PRO A 41 3.39 17.69 -0.55
N LEU A 42 3.72 16.63 -1.28
CA LEU A 42 2.96 16.19 -2.45
C LEU A 42 1.76 15.30 -2.09
N PHE A 43 1.69 14.83 -0.85
CA PHE A 43 0.59 13.99 -0.39
C PHE A 43 -0.74 14.78 -0.41
N LYS A 44 -1.78 14.13 -0.92
CA LYS A 44 -3.15 14.67 -0.95
C LYS A 44 -4.12 13.62 -0.42
N THR A 45 -5.15 14.08 0.28
CA THR A 45 -6.29 13.25 0.71
C THR A 45 -6.95 12.59 -0.50
N ASN A 46 -7.46 11.36 -0.31
CA ASN A 46 -8.10 10.53 -1.35
C ASN A 46 -7.17 10.00 -2.45
N MET A 47 -5.84 10.05 -2.25
CA MET A 47 -4.92 9.39 -3.16
C MET A 47 -5.08 7.87 -3.13
N ASN A 48 -5.07 7.27 -4.33
CA ASN A 48 -5.07 5.84 -4.53
C ASN A 48 -3.67 5.26 -4.31
N TYR A 49 -3.59 3.96 -4.01
CA TYR A 49 -2.32 3.31 -3.69
C TYR A 49 -2.09 2.07 -4.54
N TYR A 50 -0.92 2.02 -5.14
CA TYR A 50 -0.29 0.80 -5.62
C TYR A 50 0.75 0.36 -4.59
N ILE A 51 0.62 -0.84 -4.03
CA ILE A 51 1.50 -1.33 -2.95
C ILE A 51 2.15 -2.64 -3.40
N HIS A 52 3.46 -2.59 -3.66
CA HIS A 52 4.25 -3.75 -4.06
C HIS A 52 4.79 -4.49 -2.83
N LEU A 53 4.32 -5.73 -2.65
CA LEU A 53 4.62 -6.58 -1.48
C LEU A 53 5.28 -7.90 -1.86
N LYS A 54 5.68 -8.09 -3.13
CA LYS A 54 6.25 -9.37 -3.59
C LYS A 54 7.53 -9.76 -2.87
N ASP A 55 8.28 -8.79 -2.35
CA ASP A 55 9.54 -8.99 -1.64
C ASP A 55 9.41 -8.85 -0.11
N VAL A 56 8.17 -8.93 0.39
CA VAL A 56 7.86 -8.82 1.81
C VAL A 56 7.67 -10.19 2.46
N PHE A 57 8.27 -10.34 3.64
CA PHE A 57 7.92 -11.35 4.63
C PHE A 57 7.13 -10.70 5.77
N PHE A 58 5.88 -11.11 5.96
CA PHE A 58 5.02 -10.59 7.02
C PHE A 58 5.34 -11.26 8.36
N SER A 59 5.83 -10.46 9.31
CA SER A 59 5.99 -10.85 10.72
C SER A 59 4.89 -10.21 11.57
N THR A 60 3.65 -10.25 11.09
CA THR A 60 2.48 -9.61 11.69
C THR A 60 1.47 -10.63 12.20
N THR A 61 0.95 -10.40 13.39
CA THR A 61 -0.12 -11.19 14.01
C THR A 61 -1.49 -10.52 13.85
N LYS A 62 -2.58 -11.22 14.19
CA LYS A 62 -3.93 -10.61 14.20
C LYS A 62 -4.03 -9.38 15.12
N PRO A 63 -3.46 -9.37 16.34
CA PRO A 63 -3.34 -8.14 17.15
C PRO A 63 -2.63 -6.99 16.44
N ASP A 64 -1.55 -7.27 15.70
CA ASP A 64 -0.83 -6.25 14.94
C ASP A 64 -1.70 -5.64 13.83
N ILE A 65 -2.45 -6.49 13.12
CA ILE A 65 -3.39 -6.03 12.10
C ILE A 65 -4.48 -5.13 12.72
N LYS A 66 -5.03 -5.51 13.88
CA LYS A 66 -5.98 -4.66 14.62
C LYS A 66 -5.35 -3.33 15.07
N LYS A 67 -4.08 -3.34 15.48
CA LYS A 67 -3.34 -2.13 15.83
C LYS A 67 -3.22 -1.21 14.61
N TYR A 68 -2.90 -1.77 13.44
CA TYR A 68 -2.83 -1.01 12.20
C TYR A 68 -4.19 -0.41 11.82
N ILE A 69 -5.28 -1.19 11.88
CA ILE A 69 -6.64 -0.69 11.60
C ILE A 69 -7.02 0.47 12.51
N LYS A 70 -6.72 0.38 13.81
CA LYS A 70 -6.95 1.50 14.75
C LYS A 70 -6.16 2.75 14.37
N TYR A 71 -4.91 2.59 13.93
CA TYR A 71 -4.12 3.70 13.42
C TYR A 71 -4.76 4.30 12.16
N MET A 72 -5.19 3.48 11.20
CA MET A 72 -5.85 3.96 9.99
C MET A 72 -7.16 4.72 10.28
N ALA A 73 -7.94 4.25 11.25
CA ALA A 73 -9.15 4.94 11.70
C ALA A 73 -8.81 6.32 12.32
N SER A 74 -7.72 6.41 13.09
CA SER A 74 -7.32 7.66 13.75
C SER A 74 -6.85 8.76 12.79
N ILE A 75 -6.51 8.40 11.56
CA ILE A 75 -6.03 9.34 10.53
C ILE A 75 -7.02 9.47 9.37
N TYR A 76 -8.24 8.94 9.51
CA TYR A 76 -9.23 8.85 8.44
C TYR A 76 -9.43 10.18 7.71
N ASP A 77 -9.59 11.28 8.45
CA ASP A 77 -9.80 12.61 7.87
C ASP A 77 -8.63 13.12 7.02
N ILE A 78 -7.42 12.58 7.24
CA ILE A 78 -6.22 12.94 6.48
C ILE A 78 -6.16 12.12 5.18
N ILE A 79 -6.48 10.84 5.26
CA ILE A 79 -6.31 9.89 4.15
C ILE A 79 -7.50 9.84 3.19
N GLY A 80 -8.71 10.06 3.71
CA GLY A 80 -9.97 9.99 2.97
C GLY A 80 -10.29 8.63 2.34
N ASN A 81 -11.17 8.66 1.35
CA ASN A 81 -11.64 7.51 0.58
C ASN A 81 -10.64 7.15 -0.52
N ARG A 82 -10.27 5.88 -0.63
CA ARG A 82 -9.25 5.47 -1.59
C ARG A 82 -9.27 4.00 -1.94
N LYS A 83 -8.67 3.69 -3.09
CA LYS A 83 -8.39 2.33 -3.52
C LYS A 83 -6.97 1.92 -3.15
N LEU A 84 -6.82 0.68 -2.68
CA LEU A 84 -5.54 0.04 -2.36
C LEU A 84 -5.36 -1.21 -3.23
N ALA A 85 -4.47 -1.15 -4.21
CA ALA A 85 -4.08 -2.30 -5.01
C ALA A 85 -2.81 -2.93 -4.42
N LEU A 86 -2.95 -4.11 -3.82
CA LEU A 86 -1.86 -4.82 -3.17
C LEU A 86 -1.32 -5.92 -4.07
N VAL A 87 -0.08 -5.78 -4.52
CA VAL A 87 0.57 -6.72 -5.46
C VAL A 87 1.42 -7.71 -4.70
N THR A 88 1.09 -8.99 -4.81
CA THR A 88 1.72 -10.11 -4.08
C THR A 88 2.17 -11.22 -5.04
N SER A 89 3.03 -12.11 -4.57
CA SER A 89 3.55 -13.26 -5.32
C SER A 89 3.34 -14.60 -4.62
N THR A 90 3.03 -14.62 -3.32
CA THR A 90 2.88 -15.86 -2.54
C THR A 90 1.62 -15.88 -1.66
N PRO A 91 1.05 -17.06 -1.38
CA PRO A 91 -0.09 -17.19 -0.45
C PRO A 91 0.19 -16.61 0.95
N ASN A 92 1.43 -16.71 1.44
CA ASN A 92 1.82 -16.17 2.74
C ASN A 92 1.70 -14.63 2.81
N GLN A 93 1.82 -13.94 1.67
CA GLN A 93 1.57 -12.50 1.59
C GLN A 93 0.07 -12.17 1.51
N VAL A 94 -0.74 -13.06 0.93
CA VAL A 94 -2.19 -12.89 0.79
C VAL A 94 -2.90 -12.99 2.15
N VAL A 95 -2.47 -13.91 3.03
CA VAL A 95 -3.10 -14.17 4.34
C VAL A 95 -3.27 -12.90 5.20
N PRO A 96 -2.20 -12.15 5.54
CA PRO A 96 -2.34 -10.96 6.39
C PRO A 96 -3.21 -9.87 5.75
N ILE A 97 -3.17 -9.71 4.42
CA ILE A 97 -4.01 -8.75 3.70
C ILE A 97 -5.48 -9.18 3.74
N THR A 98 -5.75 -10.48 3.63
CA THR A 98 -7.11 -11.02 3.73
C THR A 98 -7.68 -10.83 5.13
N ILE A 99 -6.86 -11.06 6.17
CA ILE A 99 -7.25 -10.78 7.55
C ILE A 99 -7.53 -9.29 7.74
N TYR A 100 -6.67 -8.42 7.21
CA TYR A 100 -6.90 -6.96 7.22
C TYR A 100 -8.26 -6.62 6.57
N LYS A 101 -8.51 -7.10 5.35
CA LYS A 101 -9.77 -6.87 4.63
C LYS A 101 -11.01 -7.37 5.38
N SER A 102 -10.91 -8.49 6.09
CA SER A 102 -12.02 -8.99 6.92
C SER A 102 -12.28 -8.16 8.19
N LEU A 103 -11.32 -7.31 8.58
CA LEU A 103 -11.37 -6.53 9.81
C LEU A 103 -11.43 -5.02 9.57
N GLU A 104 -11.18 -4.55 8.34
CA GLU A 104 -11.08 -3.12 8.01
C GLU A 104 -12.40 -2.37 8.21
N GLY A 105 -13.55 -3.06 8.07
CA GLY A 105 -14.87 -2.46 8.33
C GLY A 105 -15.11 -1.21 7.48
N ASP A 106 -15.64 -0.16 8.11
CA ASP A 106 -16.03 1.10 7.45
C ASP A 106 -14.87 2.10 7.30
N LEU A 107 -13.63 1.63 7.10
CA LEU A 107 -12.50 2.53 6.82
C LEU A 107 -12.62 3.28 5.46
N ASN A 108 -13.71 3.08 4.71
CA ASN A 108 -13.96 3.56 3.34
C ASN A 108 -12.75 3.40 2.41
N GLN A 109 -12.05 2.29 2.60
CA GLN A 109 -10.97 1.85 1.73
C GLN A 109 -11.45 0.66 0.93
N GLU A 110 -11.25 0.73 -0.38
CA GLU A 110 -11.46 -0.42 -1.24
C GLU A 110 -10.12 -1.11 -1.42
N SER A 111 -9.94 -2.30 -0.86
CA SER A 111 -8.71 -3.07 -0.97
C SER A 111 -8.85 -4.26 -1.91
N LYS A 112 -7.89 -4.47 -2.82
CA LYS A 112 -7.86 -5.61 -3.73
C LYS A 112 -6.45 -6.14 -3.95
N ILE A 113 -6.34 -7.47 -3.98
CA ILE A 113 -5.07 -8.19 -4.14
C ILE A 113 -4.89 -8.57 -5.61
N PHE A 114 -3.69 -8.38 -6.13
CA PHE A 114 -3.31 -8.68 -7.51
C PHE A 114 -2.01 -9.49 -7.55
N SER A 115 -1.82 -10.25 -8.63
CA SER A 115 -0.58 -10.95 -8.96
C SER A 115 0.29 -10.20 -9.97
N THR A 116 -0.31 -9.29 -10.75
CA THR A 116 0.35 -8.51 -11.81
C THR A 116 0.20 -7.01 -11.57
N THR A 117 1.19 -6.25 -12.04
CA THR A 117 1.26 -4.80 -11.88
C THR A 117 0.21 -4.13 -12.77
N GLU A 118 0.09 -4.60 -13.99
CA GLU A 118 -0.79 -4.10 -15.04
C GLU A 118 -2.25 -4.12 -14.57
N MET A 119 -2.72 -5.28 -14.08
CA MET A 119 -4.11 -5.41 -13.58
C MET A 119 -4.38 -4.54 -12.36
N ALA A 120 -3.38 -4.34 -11.50
CA ALA A 120 -3.49 -3.45 -10.35
C ALA A 120 -3.66 -2.00 -10.81
N LEU A 121 -2.83 -1.53 -11.75
CA LEU A 121 -2.88 -0.16 -12.26
C LEU A 121 -4.18 0.13 -13.03
N HIS A 122 -4.64 -0.79 -13.89
CA HIS A 122 -5.94 -0.62 -14.55
C HIS A 122 -7.10 -0.51 -13.55
N TRP A 123 -7.09 -1.30 -12.48
CA TRP A 123 -8.15 -1.23 -11.46
C TRP A 123 -8.12 0.08 -10.66
N LEU A 124 -6.94 0.70 -10.54
CA LEU A 124 -6.77 2.05 -10.01
C LEU A 124 -7.15 3.15 -11.01
N ASN A 125 -7.66 2.79 -12.19
CA ASN A 125 -8.07 3.69 -13.26
C ASN A 125 -6.92 4.57 -13.77
N ILE A 126 -5.73 3.96 -13.90
CA ILE A 126 -4.58 4.57 -14.55
C ILE A 126 -4.68 4.33 -16.05
N ASP A 127 -4.53 5.38 -16.84
CA ASP A 127 -4.61 5.32 -18.29
C ASP A 127 -3.44 4.53 -18.91
N ASP A 128 -3.70 3.81 -19.98
CA ASP A 128 -2.74 2.89 -20.63
C ASP A 128 -1.43 3.60 -21.01
N GLU A 129 -1.51 4.85 -21.48
CA GLU A 129 -0.35 5.68 -21.82
C GLU A 129 0.56 5.95 -20.61
N SER A 130 -0.03 6.03 -19.40
CA SER A 130 0.70 6.25 -18.16
C SER A 130 1.21 4.94 -17.54
N ILE A 131 0.56 3.81 -17.81
CA ILE A 131 0.91 2.51 -17.22
C ILE A 131 2.34 2.11 -17.56
N GLU A 132 2.76 2.25 -18.82
CA GLU A 132 4.12 1.88 -19.23
C GLU A 132 5.19 2.70 -18.49
N SER A 133 4.99 4.02 -18.39
CA SER A 133 5.87 4.91 -17.64
C SER A 133 5.94 4.51 -16.17
N ILE A 134 4.79 4.23 -15.55
CA ILE A 134 4.70 3.82 -14.14
C ILE A 134 5.39 2.46 -13.91
N ILE A 135 5.22 1.49 -14.80
CA ILE A 135 5.88 0.18 -14.71
C ILE A 135 7.41 0.32 -14.80
N ASN A 136 7.89 1.20 -15.69
CA ASN A 136 9.31 1.51 -15.80
C ASN A 136 9.82 2.13 -14.50
N THR A 137 9.10 3.12 -13.96
CA THR A 137 9.42 3.70 -12.65
C THR A 137 9.47 2.63 -11.56
N ILE A 138 8.48 1.73 -11.46
CA ILE A 138 8.48 0.66 -10.43
C ILE A 138 9.68 -0.28 -10.59
N SER A 139 10.12 -0.54 -11.82
CA SER A 139 11.23 -1.47 -12.11
C SER A 139 12.60 -0.92 -11.72
N GLU A 140 12.78 0.39 -11.70
CA GLU A 140 14.03 1.04 -11.23
C GLU A 140 14.27 0.88 -9.73
N TYR A 141 13.24 0.53 -8.95
CA TYR A 141 13.33 0.33 -7.49
C TYR A 141 13.43 -1.15 -7.07
N LYS A 142 13.63 -2.07 -8.03
CA LYS A 142 13.95 -3.49 -7.77
C LYS A 142 15.45 -3.70 -7.57
#